data_AF-A0AB35IQT8-F1
#
_entry.id   AF-A0AB35IQT8-F1
#
_cell.length_a   1.000
_cell.length_b   1.000
_cell.length_c   1.000
_cell.angle_alpha   90.00
_cell.angle_beta   90.00
_cell.angle_gamma   90.00
#
_symmetry.space_group_name_H-M   'P 1'
#
loop_
_entity.id
_entity.type
_entity.pdbx_description
1 polymer ?
#
loop_
_entity_poly.entity_id
_entity_poly.type
_entity_poly.pdbx_seq_one_letter_code
_entity_poly.pdbx_strand_id
1 'polypeptide(L)'
;MSNNNGLGEYLLNERKKRNMSLREFADLIGISHTYLKKLETGINPNTGKPVSPTIEMLSDISKSLHVSLEYLLEMSGYLKVNNLADEYQSFTTPQEALNFILKQEMIADYGGYDLDTMSDDEIMEMAEDVGDMLKIVSRKHRK
;
A
#
# COMPACT_ATOMS: atom_id res chain seq x y z
N MET A 1 13.65 13.98 17.72
CA MET A 1 12.45 14.09 16.88
C MET A 1 12.79 13.53 15.51
N SER A 2 12.66 12.21 15.34
CA SER A 2 12.94 11.55 14.06
C SER A 2 11.76 11.83 13.14
N ASN A 3 11.98 12.70 12.17
CA ASN A 3 10.97 13.16 11.24
C ASN A 3 10.93 12.14 10.08
N ASN A 4 9.81 11.45 9.88
CA ASN A 4 9.69 10.35 8.93
C ASN A 4 9.64 10.88 7.48
N ASN A 5 10.79 11.31 6.94
CA ASN A 5 10.95 11.90 5.61
C ASN A 5 11.81 10.98 4.73
N GLY A 6 11.27 9.82 4.34
CA GLY A 6 12.01 8.80 3.59
C GLY A 6 12.60 9.34 2.29
N LEU A 7 11.84 10.12 1.52
CA LEU A 7 12.32 10.72 0.27
C LEU A 7 13.48 11.68 0.49
N GLY A 8 13.38 12.60 1.45
CA GLY A 8 14.46 13.56 1.69
C GLY A 8 15.74 12.92 2.20
N GLU A 9 15.62 11.89 3.04
CA GLU A 9 16.77 11.09 3.47
C GLU A 9 17.43 10.37 2.30
N TYR A 10 16.63 9.77 1.42
CA TYR A 10 17.13 9.13 0.20
C TYR A 10 17.90 10.12 -0.69
N LEU A 11 17.31 11.29 -0.98
CA LEU A 11 17.95 12.31 -1.83
C LEU A 11 19.24 12.87 -1.19
N LEU A 12 19.24 13.10 0.12
CA LEU A 12 20.42 13.53 0.87
C LEU A 12 21.56 12.50 0.75
N ASN A 13 21.23 11.21 0.87
CA ASN A 13 22.19 10.13 0.77
C ASN A 13 22.74 9.99 -0.65
N GLU A 14 21.90 10.06 -1.68
CA GLU A 14 22.35 10.01 -3.07
C GLU A 14 23.28 11.17 -3.42
N ARG A 15 22.96 12.38 -2.97
CA ARG A 15 23.82 13.55 -3.16
C ARG A 15 25.18 13.37 -2.50
N LYS A 16 25.21 12.92 -1.24
CA LYS A 16 26.44 12.69 -0.48
C LYS A 16 27.30 11.58 -1.10
N LYS A 17 26.69 10.47 -1.53
CA LYS A 17 27.40 9.38 -2.22
C LYS A 17 28.12 9.85 -3.48
N ARG A 18 27.54 10.84 -4.18
CA ARG A 18 28.08 11.42 -5.41
C ARG A 18 29.07 12.58 -5.16
N ASN A 19 29.31 12.95 -3.89
CA ASN A 19 30.10 14.13 -3.51
C ASN A 19 29.64 15.43 -4.19
N MET A 20 28.34 15.55 -4.46
CA MET A 20 27.77 16.74 -5.11
C MET A 20 27.35 17.78 -4.07
N SER A 21 27.60 19.04 -4.38
CA SER A 21 26.96 20.16 -3.70
C SER A 21 25.45 20.13 -3.92
N LEU A 22 24.75 20.90 -3.08
CA LEU A 22 23.29 21.04 -3.20
C LEU A 22 22.87 21.58 -4.58
N ARG A 23 23.66 22.48 -5.18
CA ARG A 23 23.36 23.04 -6.50
C ARG A 23 23.57 22.02 -7.61
N GLU A 24 24.73 21.38 -7.64
CA GLU A 24 25.05 20.37 -8.66
C GLU A 24 24.03 19.23 -8.68
N PHE A 25 23.60 18.75 -7.51
CA PHE A 25 22.60 17.70 -7.45
C PHE A 25 21.19 18.18 -7.83
N ALA A 26 20.84 19.42 -7.49
CA ALA A 26 19.56 20.00 -7.87
C ALA A 26 19.46 20.18 -9.40
N ASP A 27 20.56 20.63 -10.02
CA ASP A 27 20.68 20.76 -11.47
C ASP A 27 20.60 19.38 -12.15
N LEU A 28 21.24 18.35 -11.58
CA LEU A 28 21.18 16.96 -12.07
C LEU A 28 19.74 16.42 -12.12
N ILE A 29 18.95 16.64 -11.07
CA ILE A 29 17.59 16.09 -10.96
C ILE A 29 16.50 17.05 -11.43
N GLY A 30 16.87 18.21 -11.98
CA GLY A 30 15.95 19.16 -12.61
C GLY A 30 15.06 19.96 -11.65
N ILE A 31 15.52 20.25 -10.42
CA ILE A 31 14.75 21.04 -9.44
C ILE A 31 15.55 22.22 -8.89
N SER A 32 14.88 23.19 -8.25
CA SER A 32 15.63 24.29 -7.60
C SER A 32 16.37 23.80 -6.36
N HIS A 33 17.60 24.28 -6.14
CA HIS A 33 18.38 23.97 -4.93
C HIS A 33 17.66 24.34 -3.63
N THR A 34 16.83 25.40 -3.64
CA THR A 34 16.00 25.77 -2.49
C THR A 34 14.92 24.74 -2.21
N TYR A 35 14.29 24.19 -3.26
CA TYR A 35 13.30 23.14 -3.12
C TYR A 35 13.94 21.80 -2.71
N LEU A 36 15.09 21.43 -3.28
CA LEU A 36 15.88 20.29 -2.85
C LEU A 36 16.20 20.38 -1.35
N LYS A 37 16.64 21.54 -0.86
CA LYS A 37 16.90 21.74 0.57
C LYS A 37 15.67 21.47 1.42
N LYS A 38 14.49 21.93 0.98
CA LYS A 38 13.21 21.68 1.66
C LYS A 38 12.89 20.19 1.69
N LEU A 39 13.07 19.48 0.57
CA LEU A 39 12.90 18.04 0.50
C LEU A 39 13.84 17.31 1.46
N GLU A 40 15.15 17.61 1.46
CA GLU A 40 16.12 16.98 2.36
C GLU A 40 15.80 17.22 3.85
N THR A 41 15.27 18.39 4.20
CA THR A 41 14.87 18.71 5.58
C THR A 41 13.49 18.15 5.97
N GLY A 42 12.65 17.80 5.00
CA GLY A 42 11.32 17.20 5.21
C GLY A 42 10.25 18.13 5.74
N ILE A 43 10.58 19.35 6.15
CA ILE A 43 9.63 20.33 6.69
C ILE A 43 9.75 21.62 5.89
N ASN A 44 8.61 22.18 5.50
CA ASN A 44 8.59 23.54 5.01
C ASN A 44 8.73 24.50 6.20
N PRO A 45 9.85 25.27 6.31
CA PRO A 45 10.12 26.11 7.48
C PRO A 45 9.08 27.21 7.69
N ASN A 46 8.35 27.60 6.64
CA ASN A 46 7.34 28.65 6.72
C ASN A 46 5.98 28.14 7.21
N THR A 47 5.70 26.84 7.05
CA THR A 47 4.36 26.28 7.31
C THR A 47 4.36 25.13 8.32
N GLY A 48 5.52 24.59 8.68
CA GLY A 48 5.65 23.42 9.57
C GLY A 48 5.14 22.11 8.99
N LYS A 49 4.61 22.12 7.76
CA LYS A 49 4.04 20.95 7.08
C LYS A 49 5.12 20.13 6.35
N PRO A 50 4.92 18.81 6.19
CA PRO A 50 5.76 17.98 5.33
C PRO A 50 5.83 18.52 3.89
N VAL A 51 7.00 18.41 3.28
CA VAL A 51 7.19 18.78 1.87
C VAL A 51 6.83 17.57 1.02
N SER A 52 5.79 17.71 0.20
CA SER A 52 5.34 16.66 -0.72
C SER A 52 5.58 17.12 -2.17
N PRO A 53 6.41 16.41 -2.95
CA PRO A 53 6.61 16.68 -4.38
C PRO A 53 5.48 16.10 -5.22
N THR A 54 5.27 16.64 -6.43
CA THR A 54 4.30 16.08 -7.38
C THR A 54 4.80 14.77 -7.98
N ILE A 55 3.88 13.92 -8.47
CA ILE A 55 4.22 12.67 -9.16
C ILE A 55 5.05 12.94 -10.42
N GLU A 56 4.74 14.01 -11.16
CA GLU A 56 5.53 14.44 -12.34
C GLU A 56 6.99 14.68 -11.96
N MET A 57 7.23 15.39 -10.85
CA MET A 57 8.59 15.65 -10.36
C MET A 57 9.29 14.36 -9.92
N LEU A 58 8.59 13.45 -9.25
CA LEU A 58 9.14 12.13 -8.91
C LEU A 58 9.48 11.32 -10.16
N SER A 59 8.70 11.43 -11.24
CA SER A 59 9.01 10.80 -12.53
C SER A 59 10.31 11.34 -13.13
N ASP A 60 10.53 12.65 -13.08
CA ASP A 60 11.75 13.26 -13.61
C ASP A 60 12.98 12.94 -12.75
N ILE A 61 12.83 12.90 -11.43
CA ILE A 61 13.88 12.43 -10.50
C ILE A 61 14.21 10.95 -10.77
N SER A 62 13.18 10.11 -11.00
CA SER A 62 13.34 8.69 -11.34
C SER A 62 14.23 8.50 -12.59
N LYS A 63 13.96 9.28 -13.64
CA LYS A 63 14.78 9.28 -14.88
C LYS A 63 16.22 9.72 -14.61
N SER A 64 16.39 10.79 -13.83
CA SER A 64 17.69 11.42 -13.56
C SER A 64 18.61 10.56 -12.67
N LEU A 65 18.03 9.83 -11.71
CA LEU A 65 18.76 8.98 -10.77
C LEU A 65 18.81 7.50 -11.19
N HIS A 66 18.13 7.13 -12.27
CA HIS A 66 17.97 5.74 -12.74
C HIS A 66 17.41 4.80 -11.65
N VAL A 67 16.38 5.28 -10.96
CA VAL A 67 15.66 4.54 -9.90
C VAL A 67 14.20 4.38 -10.31
N SER A 68 13.52 3.32 -9.86
CA SER A 68 12.11 3.14 -10.21
C SER A 68 11.23 4.24 -9.61
N LEU A 69 10.23 4.68 -10.38
CA LEU A 69 9.22 5.63 -9.89
C LEU A 69 8.47 5.04 -8.68
N GLU A 70 8.16 3.74 -8.72
CA GLU A 70 7.56 2.98 -7.61
C GLU A 70 8.29 3.23 -6.29
N TYR A 71 9.62 3.09 -6.28
CA TYR A 71 10.44 3.28 -5.09
C TYR A 71 10.37 4.73 -4.59
N LEU A 72 10.39 5.72 -5.48
CA LEU A 72 10.25 7.12 -5.08
C LEU A 72 8.86 7.44 -4.55
N LEU A 73 7.81 6.81 -5.09
CA LEU A 73 6.44 6.93 -4.59
C LEU A 73 6.30 6.31 -3.20
N GLU A 74 6.96 5.19 -2.93
CA GLU A 74 7.03 4.59 -1.59
C GLU A 74 7.75 5.52 -0.60
N MET A 75 8.95 5.99 -0.96
CA MET A 75 9.75 6.88 -0.09
C MET A 75 9.06 8.23 0.20
N SER A 76 8.19 8.69 -0.71
CA SER A 76 7.38 9.91 -0.53
C SER A 76 6.05 9.66 0.17
N GLY A 77 5.71 8.41 0.48
CA GLY A 77 4.48 8.02 1.16
C GLY A 77 3.23 8.01 0.26
N TYR A 78 3.39 8.15 -1.05
CA TYR A 78 2.29 7.97 -2.01
C TYR A 78 1.85 6.51 -2.11
N LEU A 79 2.82 5.59 -2.07
CA LEU A 79 2.55 4.16 -1.95
C LEU A 79 2.78 3.76 -0.50
N LYS A 80 1.74 3.19 0.11
CA LYS A 80 1.92 2.38 1.31
C LYS A 80 2.23 0.98 0.82
N VAL A 81 3.41 0.45 1.12
CA VAL A 81 3.63 -0.99 0.99
C VAL A 81 2.70 -1.64 2.00
N ASN A 82 1.57 -2.12 1.51
CA ASN A 82 0.79 -3.10 2.25
C ASN A 82 1.68 -4.35 2.26
N ASN A 83 2.28 -4.66 3.40
CA ASN A 83 2.80 -6.01 3.57
C ASN A 83 1.60 -6.93 3.33
N LEU A 84 1.69 -7.79 2.33
CA LEU A 84 0.68 -8.85 2.12
C LEU A 84 0.50 -9.72 3.37
N ALA A 85 1.45 -9.66 4.31
CA ALA A 85 1.36 -10.26 5.64
C ALA A 85 0.31 -9.59 6.56
N ASP A 86 0.03 -8.29 6.37
CA ASP A 86 -0.95 -7.54 7.18
C ASP A 86 -2.39 -7.76 6.69
N GLU A 87 -2.57 -8.40 5.52
CA GLU A 87 -3.88 -8.70 4.91
C GLU A 87 -4.29 -10.17 5.03
N TYR A 88 -3.55 -10.99 5.80
CA TYR A 88 -4.09 -12.26 6.30
C TYR A 88 -4.90 -11.98 7.55
N GLN A 89 -6.22 -11.81 7.37
CA GLN A 89 -7.13 -11.89 8.50
C GLN A 89 -7.08 -13.33 9.03
N SER A 90 -6.28 -13.51 10.08
CA SER A 90 -6.18 -14.79 10.78
C SER A 90 -7.40 -14.91 11.67
N PHE A 91 -8.29 -15.84 11.32
CA PHE A 91 -9.47 -16.11 12.13
C PHE A 91 -9.09 -16.94 13.34
N THR A 92 -9.51 -16.49 14.51
CA THR A 92 -9.26 -17.20 15.76
C THR A 92 -10.22 -18.36 15.95
N THR A 93 -11.36 -18.33 15.24
CA THR A 93 -12.38 -19.38 15.28
C THR A 93 -12.93 -19.69 13.89
N PRO A 94 -13.41 -20.92 13.65
CA PRO A 94 -14.14 -21.26 12.42
C PRO A 94 -15.34 -20.35 12.15
N GLN A 95 -16.04 -19.90 13.21
CA GLN A 95 -17.21 -19.03 13.12
C GLN A 95 -16.85 -17.62 12.63
N GLU A 96 -15.69 -17.09 13.03
CA GLU A 96 -15.18 -15.81 12.57
C GLU A 96 -14.82 -15.86 11.08
N ALA A 97 -14.18 -16.96 10.65
CA ALA A 97 -13.87 -17.21 9.25
C ALA A 97 -15.14 -17.32 8.40
N LEU A 98 -16.12 -18.08 8.90
CA LEU A 98 -17.40 -18.27 8.24
C LEU A 98 -18.14 -16.93 8.11
N ASN A 99 -18.29 -16.17 9.19
CA ASN A 99 -18.94 -14.86 9.17
C ASN A 99 -18.26 -13.87 8.20
N PHE A 100 -16.93 -13.92 8.08
CA PHE A 100 -16.20 -13.09 7.11
C PHE A 100 -16.50 -13.47 5.65
N ILE A 101 -16.51 -14.78 5.34
CA ILE A 101 -16.87 -15.28 4.00
C ILE A 101 -18.32 -14.90 3.67
N LEU A 102 -19.21 -14.97 4.65
CA LEU A 102 -20.64 -14.69 4.49
C LEU A 102 -20.95 -13.19 4.36
N LYS A 103 -20.14 -12.31 4.96
CA LYS A 103 -20.25 -10.84 4.85
C LYS A 103 -19.76 -10.27 3.52
N GLN A 104 -19.09 -11.06 2.68
CA GLN A 104 -18.85 -10.68 1.29
C GLN A 104 -20.21 -10.75 0.59
N GLU A 105 -20.84 -9.58 0.40
CA GLU A 105 -22.22 -9.32 -0.06
C GLU A 105 -22.70 -10.13 -1.29
N MET A 106 -21.82 -10.90 -1.95
CA MET A 106 -22.15 -11.78 -3.07
C MET A 106 -22.87 -13.09 -2.68
N ILE A 107 -22.73 -13.60 -1.45
CA ILE A 107 -23.32 -14.90 -1.05
C ILE A 107 -24.71 -14.71 -0.41
N ALA A 108 -24.88 -13.74 0.49
CA ALA A 108 -26.15 -13.50 1.16
C ALA A 108 -27.24 -12.98 0.21
N ASP A 109 -26.91 -12.05 -0.69
CA ASP A 109 -27.89 -11.47 -1.64
C ASP A 109 -28.37 -12.48 -2.70
N TYR A 110 -27.50 -13.38 -3.18
CA TYR A 110 -27.90 -14.37 -4.18
C TYR A 110 -28.63 -15.58 -3.56
N GLY A 111 -28.37 -15.89 -2.30
CA GLY A 111 -29.00 -17.01 -1.58
C GLY A 111 -30.27 -16.65 -0.82
N GLY A 112 -30.54 -15.35 -0.58
CA GLY A 112 -31.69 -14.92 0.21
C GLY A 112 -31.59 -15.26 1.70
N TYR A 113 -30.37 -15.47 2.19
CA TYR A 113 -30.11 -15.90 3.56
C TYR A 113 -30.00 -14.70 4.50
N ASP A 114 -30.87 -14.63 5.50
CA ASP A 114 -30.77 -13.67 6.61
C ASP A 114 -30.11 -14.36 7.81
N LEU A 115 -28.80 -14.11 7.95
CA LEU A 115 -27.95 -14.71 8.98
C LEU A 115 -28.40 -14.43 10.43
N ASP A 116 -29.25 -13.41 10.64
CA ASP A 116 -29.78 -13.08 11.95
C ASP A 116 -31.06 -13.89 12.30
N THR A 117 -31.61 -14.64 11.35
CA THR A 117 -32.88 -15.38 11.51
C THR A 117 -32.81 -16.86 11.14
N MET A 118 -31.71 -17.34 10.58
CA MET A 118 -31.53 -18.75 10.20
C MET A 118 -31.46 -19.69 11.40
N SER A 119 -32.06 -20.87 11.24
CA SER A 119 -31.89 -21.98 12.17
C SER A 119 -30.54 -22.68 12.01
N ASP A 120 -30.11 -23.40 13.04
CA ASP A 120 -28.84 -24.15 13.02
C ASP A 120 -28.76 -25.14 11.84
N ASP A 121 -29.89 -25.75 11.45
CA ASP A 121 -29.96 -26.69 10.33
C ASP A 121 -29.76 -25.98 8.97
N GLU A 122 -30.33 -24.79 8.79
CA GLU A 122 -30.17 -23.99 7.56
C GLU A 122 -28.73 -23.46 7.41
N ILE A 123 -28.08 -23.13 8.53
CA ILE A 123 -26.67 -22.73 8.55
C ILE A 123 -25.78 -23.90 8.11
N MET A 124 -26.12 -25.13 8.53
CA MET A 124 -25.40 -26.34 8.13
C MET A 124 -25.55 -26.64 6.64
N GLU A 125 -26.77 -26.54 6.09
CA GLU A 125 -27.03 -26.72 4.65
C GLU A 125 -26.24 -25.69 3.81
N MET A 126 -26.25 -24.43 4.23
CA MET A 126 -25.46 -23.37 3.59
C MET A 126 -23.95 -23.64 3.63
N ALA A 127 -23.43 -24.13 4.75
CA ALA A 127 -22.02 -24.45 4.89
C ALA A 127 -21.58 -25.61 3.97
N GLU A 128 -22.45 -26.61 3.78
CA GLU A 128 -22.24 -27.70 2.84
C GLU A 128 -22.20 -27.20 1.38
N ASP A 129 -23.13 -26.34 1.00
CA ASP A 129 -23.20 -25.73 -0.33
C ASP A 129 -21.94 -24.90 -0.66
N VAL A 130 -21.49 -24.07 0.29
CA VAL A 130 -20.24 -23.29 0.15
C VAL A 130 -19.05 -24.24 0.02
N GLY A 131 -19.01 -25.31 0.82
CA GLY A 131 -17.98 -26.34 0.75
C GLY A 131 -17.91 -27.02 -0.63
N ASP A 132 -19.06 -27.29 -1.23
CA ASP A 132 -19.15 -27.90 -2.56
C ASP A 132 -18.79 -26.92 -3.69
N MET A 133 -19.16 -25.65 -3.57
CA MET A 133 -18.70 -24.60 -4.48
C MET A 133 -17.17 -24.51 -4.49
N LEU A 134 -16.55 -24.52 -3.31
CA LEU A 134 -15.09 -24.49 -3.17
C LEU A 134 -14.44 -25.75 -3.78
N LYS A 135 -15.04 -26.94 -3.62
CA LYS A 135 -14.58 -28.17 -4.29
C LYS A 135 -14.65 -28.05 -5.82
N ILE A 136 -15.67 -27.40 -6.38
CA ILE A 136 -15.81 -27.20 -7.82
C ILE A 136 -14.72 -26.26 -8.34
N VAL A 137 -14.51 -25.11 -7.68
CA VAL A 137 -13.51 -24.12 -8.09
C VAL A 137 -12.08 -24.69 -7.96
N SER A 138 -11.80 -25.42 -6.87
CA SER A 138 -10.48 -26.02 -6.61
C SER A 138 -10.14 -27.18 -7.57
N ARG A 139 -11.13 -27.98 -8.01
CA ARG A 139 -10.91 -29.06 -8.99
C ARG A 139 -10.44 -28.54 -10.35
N LYS A 140 -10.81 -27.32 -10.75
CA LYS A 140 -10.40 -26.72 -12.03
C LYS A 140 -8.90 -26.36 -12.09
N HIS A 141 -8.20 -26.35 -10.95
CA HIS A 141 -6.78 -25.99 -10.82
C HIS A 141 -5.85 -27.16 -10.48
N ARG A 142 -6.37 -28.39 -10.32
CA ARG A 142 -5.52 -29.59 -10.27
C ARG A 142 -5.21 -30.04 -11.71
N LYS A 143 -3.97 -29.81 -12.17
CA LYS A 143 -3.38 -30.64 -13.22
C LYS A 143 -3.12 -32.05 -12.69
#